data_AF-A0A0N5BUW4-F1
#
_entry.id   AF-A0A0N5BUW4-F1
#
_cell.length_a   1.000
_cell.length_b   1.000
_cell.length_c   1.000
_cell.angle_alpha   90.00
_cell.angle_beta   90.00
_cell.angle_gamma   90.00
#
_symmetry.space_group_name_H-M   'P 1'
#
loop_
_entity.id
_entity.type
_entity.pdbx_description
1 polymer ?
#
loop_
_entity_poly.entity_id
_entity_poly.type
_entity_poly.pdbx_seq_one_letter_code
_entity_poly.pdbx_strand_id
1 'polypeptide(L)'
;MIKDRRIQLLIPCFFFIGYETGYWISVYPTCLNFLKTLNLGSTLRTTAFYTIACGIGQITMSLLISWISKRYTLYGYKYSIILAGILHFITFVLIFCCIPPESKYMYTSKESFLPANAFTVLLISFLLGAGDGAWNSIRTGACTSQFKDETSRAVSLSRLFQSIGCSLSVILGPSLNLYIEMTGLSIVLVVTLISLFFLNHNYLVHTLKEENDKIKNGSERNKEDVYHIKPENKLKNIAL
;
A
#
# COMPACT_ATOMS: atom_id res chain seq x y z
N MET A 1 -20.35 3.75 12.13
CA MET A 1 -19.18 3.69 11.24
C MET A 1 -19.31 2.70 10.07
N ILE A 2 -19.67 1.42 10.25
CA ILE A 2 -19.77 0.48 9.10
C ILE A 2 -20.85 0.83 8.07
N LYS A 3 -21.87 1.60 8.48
CA LYS A 3 -22.90 2.17 7.59
C LYS A 3 -22.40 3.39 6.79
N ASP A 4 -21.22 3.93 7.11
CA ASP A 4 -20.64 5.05 6.37
C ASP A 4 -20.16 4.59 5.00
N ARG A 5 -20.64 5.26 3.94
CA ARG A 5 -20.29 4.94 2.55
C ARG A 5 -18.78 5.00 2.29
N ARG A 6 -18.05 5.91 2.94
CA ARG A 6 -16.61 6.07 2.77
C ARG A 6 -15.85 4.84 3.28
N ILE A 7 -16.28 4.30 4.42
CA ILE A 7 -15.74 3.04 4.96
C ILE A 7 -16.07 1.88 4.03
N GLN A 8 -17.31 1.77 3.55
CA GLN A 8 -17.71 0.69 2.65
C GLN A 8 -16.87 0.63 1.37
N LEU A 9 -16.53 1.79 0.81
CA LEU A 9 -15.64 1.90 -0.36
C LEU A 9 -14.18 1.52 -0.04
N LEU A 10 -13.77 1.57 1.23
CA LEU A 10 -12.43 1.15 1.67
C LEU A 10 -12.34 -0.35 2.01
N ILE A 11 -13.46 -1.02 2.30
CA ILE A 11 -13.48 -2.45 2.67
C ILE A 11 -12.76 -3.33 1.65
N PRO A 12 -12.98 -3.20 0.32
CA PRO A 12 -12.25 -4.00 -0.67
C PRO A 12 -10.73 -3.83 -0.57
N CYS A 13 -10.26 -2.60 -0.35
CA CYS A 13 -8.84 -2.30 -0.14
C CYS A 13 -8.30 -2.98 1.12
N PHE A 14 -9.02 -2.90 2.24
CA PHE A 14 -8.60 -3.54 3.50
C PHE A 14 -8.49 -5.06 3.36
N PHE A 15 -9.49 -5.67 2.71
CA PHE A 15 -9.50 -7.09 2.43
C PHE A 15 -8.37 -7.49 1.47
N PHE A 16 -8.14 -6.73 0.40
CA PHE A 16 -7.04 -6.95 -0.54
C PHE A 16 -5.69 -6.94 0.16
N ILE A 17 -5.40 -5.91 0.96
CA ILE A 17 -4.16 -5.83 1.76
C ILE A 17 -4.02 -7.08 2.63
N GLY A 18 -5.11 -7.50 3.27
CA GLY A 18 -5.14 -8.70 4.11
C GLY A 18 -4.79 -9.97 3.35
N TYR A 19 -5.52 -10.24 2.28
CA TYR A 19 -5.33 -11.43 1.46
C TYR A 19 -3.92 -11.46 0.88
N GLU A 20 -3.45 -10.35 0.34
CA GLU A 20 -2.11 -10.22 -0.21
C GLU A 20 -1.03 -10.42 0.86
N THR A 21 -1.22 -9.89 2.07
CA THR A 21 -0.34 -10.15 3.23
C THR A 21 -0.23 -11.64 3.53
N GLY A 22 -1.35 -12.36 3.60
CA GLY A 22 -1.34 -13.81 3.81
C GLY A 22 -0.58 -14.54 2.70
N TYR A 23 -0.79 -14.11 1.45
CA TYR A 23 -0.15 -14.70 0.29
C TYR A 23 1.37 -14.55 0.32
N TRP A 24 1.90 -13.33 0.49
CA TRP A 24 3.34 -13.11 0.44
C TRP A 24 4.07 -13.59 1.70
N ILE A 25 3.41 -13.64 2.86
CA ILE A 25 4.04 -14.18 4.08
C ILE A 25 4.09 -15.71 4.07
N SER A 26 3.09 -16.39 3.48
CA SER A 26 2.95 -17.86 3.59
C SER A 26 3.08 -18.61 2.27
N VAL A 27 2.27 -18.25 1.27
CA VAL A 27 2.15 -19.02 0.02
C VAL A 27 3.38 -18.84 -0.86
N TYR A 28 3.78 -17.59 -1.11
CA TYR A 28 4.90 -17.30 -2.01
C TYR A 28 6.26 -17.83 -1.49
N PRO A 29 6.64 -17.67 -0.21
CA PRO A 29 7.88 -18.24 0.33
C PRO A 29 7.89 -19.78 0.27
N THR A 30 6.73 -20.41 0.46
CA THR A 30 6.58 -21.87 0.28
C THR A 30 6.90 -22.28 -1.16
N CYS A 31 6.40 -21.51 -2.14
CA CYS A 31 6.72 -21.73 -3.55
C CYS A 31 8.23 -21.64 -3.82
N LEU A 32 8.90 -20.63 -3.26
CA LEU A 32 10.35 -20.48 -3.42
C LEU A 32 11.15 -21.63 -2.79
N ASN A 33 10.70 -22.11 -1.63
CA ASN A 33 11.39 -23.18 -0.90
C ASN A 33 11.29 -24.55 -1.59
N PHE A 34 10.22 -24.79 -2.35
CA PHE A 34 10.01 -26.01 -3.11
C PHE A 34 10.54 -25.93 -4.56
N LEU A 35 11.01 -24.77 -4.99
CA LEU A 35 11.56 -24.59 -6.33
C LEU A 35 13.05 -25.00 -6.37
N LYS A 36 13.34 -26.19 -6.90
CA LYS A 36 14.70 -26.76 -6.97
C LYS A 36 15.63 -26.04 -7.95
N THR A 37 15.06 -25.38 -8.98
CA THR A 37 15.84 -24.61 -9.96
C THR A 37 16.43 -23.32 -9.39
N LEU A 38 15.97 -22.90 -8.20
CA LEU A 38 16.42 -21.68 -7.56
C LEU A 38 17.79 -21.87 -6.88
N ASN A 39 18.85 -21.44 -7.56
CA ASN A 39 20.22 -21.52 -7.06
C ASN A 39 20.58 -20.38 -6.08
N LEU A 40 19.89 -20.27 -4.94
CA LEU A 40 20.27 -19.39 -3.82
C LEU A 40 20.99 -20.13 -2.68
N GLY A 41 21.30 -21.41 -2.85
CA GLY A 41 21.92 -22.24 -1.82
C GLY A 41 20.85 -22.93 -0.96
N SER A 42 20.83 -22.64 0.35
CA SER A 42 19.87 -23.27 1.27
C SER A 42 18.53 -22.54 1.32
N THR A 43 17.47 -23.27 1.66
CA THR A 43 16.10 -22.77 1.91
C THR A 43 16.08 -21.59 2.89
N LEU A 44 16.90 -21.65 3.94
CA LEU A 44 17.05 -20.57 4.91
C LEU A 44 17.60 -19.29 4.26
N ARG A 45 18.59 -19.43 3.38
CA ARG A 45 19.21 -18.29 2.68
C ARG A 45 18.22 -17.66 1.69
N THR A 46 17.47 -18.47 0.97
CA THR A 46 16.38 -18.00 0.09
C THR A 46 15.36 -17.17 0.86
N THR A 47 14.86 -17.69 1.99
CA THR A 47 13.87 -17.00 2.82
C THR A 47 14.44 -15.70 3.43
N ALA A 48 15.72 -15.70 3.82
CA ALA A 48 16.39 -14.50 4.34
C ALA A 48 16.50 -13.39 3.28
N PHE A 49 17.02 -13.70 2.09
CA PHE A 49 17.13 -12.71 1.02
C PHE A 49 15.76 -12.24 0.51
N TYR A 50 14.79 -13.15 0.43
CA TYR A 50 13.38 -12.84 0.15
C TYR A 50 12.86 -11.75 1.11
N THR A 51 12.98 -11.98 2.42
CA THR A 51 12.44 -11.08 3.45
C THR A 51 13.16 -9.73 3.45
N ILE A 52 14.49 -9.73 3.24
CA ILE A 52 15.28 -8.49 3.11
C ILE A 52 14.81 -7.69 1.89
N ALA A 53 14.64 -8.33 0.74
CA ALA A 53 14.18 -7.67 -0.48
C ALA A 53 12.78 -7.07 -0.30
N CYS A 54 11.84 -7.80 0.33
CA CYS A 54 10.53 -7.28 0.69
C CYS A 54 10.63 -6.04 1.59
N GLY A 55 11.44 -6.11 2.66
CA GLY A 55 11.63 -4.99 3.59
C GLY A 55 12.19 -3.74 2.92
N ILE A 56 13.19 -3.89 2.04
CA ILE A 56 13.74 -2.77 1.26
C ILE A 56 12.65 -2.16 0.39
N GLY A 57 11.92 -2.99 -0.37
CA GLY A 57 10.82 -2.53 -1.22
C GLY A 57 9.76 -1.75 -0.44
N GLN A 58 9.35 -2.28 0.71
CA GLN A 58 8.32 -1.68 1.57
C GLN A 58 8.72 -0.29 2.06
N ILE A 59 9.97 -0.13 2.52
CA ILE A 59 10.50 1.17 2.98
C ILE A 59 10.59 2.15 1.80
N THR A 60 11.22 1.73 0.69
CA THR A 60 11.40 2.57 -0.50
C THR A 60 10.06 3.11 -1.01
N MET A 61 9.06 2.24 -1.12
CA MET A 61 7.76 2.62 -1.65
C MET A 61 6.95 3.47 -0.69
N SER A 62 6.97 3.17 0.61
CA SER A 62 6.27 3.98 1.62
C SER A 62 6.81 5.42 1.67
N LEU A 63 8.12 5.59 1.51
CA LEU A 63 8.75 6.91 1.38
C LEU A 63 8.33 7.61 0.08
N LEU A 64 8.28 6.88 -1.04
CA LEU A 64 7.84 7.43 -2.32
C LEU A 64 6.38 7.92 -2.28
N ILE A 65 5.47 7.10 -1.72
CA ILE A 65 4.05 7.49 -1.56
C ILE A 65 3.93 8.71 -0.63
N SER A 66 4.68 8.74 0.47
CA SER A 66 4.71 9.90 1.38
C SER A 66 5.19 11.17 0.68
N TRP A 67 6.22 11.05 -0.16
CA TRP A 67 6.74 12.16 -0.96
C TRP A 67 5.73 12.65 -2.01
N ILE A 68 5.06 11.74 -2.74
CA ILE A 68 4.00 12.07 -3.71
C ILE A 68 2.86 12.82 -3.02
N SER A 69 2.41 12.33 -1.86
CA SER A 69 1.33 12.93 -1.07
C SER A 69 1.67 14.37 -0.65
N LYS A 70 2.92 14.61 -0.23
CA LYS A 70 3.39 15.96 0.14
C LYS A 70 3.55 16.88 -1.08
N ARG A 71 4.06 16.35 -2.21
CA ARG A 71 4.33 17.14 -3.41
C ARG A 71 3.06 17.54 -4.16
N TYR A 72 2.06 16.66 -4.19
CA TYR A 72 0.81 16.83 -4.90
C TYR A 72 -0.36 16.78 -3.91
N THR A 73 -0.59 17.85 -3.16
CA THR A 73 -1.57 17.87 -2.06
C THR A 73 -2.99 17.48 -2.50
N LEU A 74 -3.45 17.90 -3.69
CA LEU A 74 -4.80 17.59 -4.18
C LEU A 74 -4.91 16.25 -4.92
N TYR A 75 -3.88 15.88 -5.70
CA TYR A 75 -3.91 14.71 -6.60
C TYR A 75 -3.04 13.53 -6.14
N GLY A 76 -2.34 13.67 -5.02
CA GLY A 76 -1.35 12.71 -4.53
C GLY A 76 -1.96 11.34 -4.27
N TYR A 77 -3.19 11.26 -3.75
CA TYR A 77 -3.91 10.00 -3.60
C TYR A 77 -4.15 9.30 -4.93
N LYS A 78 -4.65 10.02 -5.93
CA LYS A 78 -4.90 9.47 -7.27
C LYS A 78 -3.62 8.87 -7.85
N TYR A 79 -2.50 9.60 -7.78
CA TYR A 79 -1.22 9.11 -8.29
C TYR A 79 -0.70 7.92 -7.49
N SER A 80 -0.87 7.93 -6.17
CA SER A 80 -0.48 6.81 -5.30
C SER A 80 -1.27 5.54 -5.63
N ILE A 81 -2.58 5.64 -5.83
CA ILE A 81 -3.45 4.51 -6.21
C ILE A 81 -3.05 3.93 -7.57
N ILE A 82 -2.82 4.78 -8.58
CA ILE A 82 -2.38 4.34 -9.92
C ILE A 82 -1.04 3.61 -9.82
N LEU A 83 -0.07 4.20 -9.12
CA LEU A 83 1.26 3.65 -8.98
C LEU A 83 1.22 2.28 -8.27
N ALA A 84 0.50 2.17 -7.16
CA ALA A 84 0.33 0.91 -6.43
C ALA A 84 -0.36 -0.17 -7.28
N GLY A 85 -1.40 0.22 -8.03
CA GLY A 85 -2.13 -0.68 -8.93
C GLY A 85 -1.26 -1.25 -10.03
N ILE A 86 -0.50 -0.40 -10.74
CA ILE A 86 0.41 -0.83 -11.80
C ILE A 86 1.49 -1.76 -11.23
N LEU A 87 2.07 -1.37 -10.10
CA LEU A 87 3.13 -2.14 -9.46
C LEU A 87 2.67 -3.56 -9.11
N HIS A 88 1.54 -3.71 -8.42
CA HIS A 88 1.02 -5.05 -8.09
C HIS A 88 0.54 -5.85 -9.29
N PHE A 89 -0.03 -5.20 -10.31
CA PHE A 89 -0.41 -5.89 -11.53
C PHE A 89 0.83 -6.50 -12.21
N ILE A 90 1.93 -5.74 -12.32
CA ILE A 90 3.21 -6.25 -12.83
C ILE A 90 3.72 -7.41 -11.96
N THR A 91 3.66 -7.27 -10.63
CA THR A 91 4.09 -8.33 -9.70
C THR A 91 3.33 -9.63 -9.92
N PHE A 92 2.00 -9.57 -10.04
CA PHE A 92 1.18 -10.77 -10.24
C PHE A 92 1.44 -11.43 -11.60
N VAL A 93 1.65 -10.64 -12.65
CA VAL A 93 2.05 -11.16 -13.98
C VAL A 93 3.43 -11.83 -13.90
N LEU A 94 4.41 -11.22 -13.23
CA LEU A 94 5.73 -11.81 -13.06
C LEU A 94 5.67 -13.12 -12.28
N ILE A 95 4.87 -13.20 -11.21
CA ILE A 95 4.68 -14.44 -10.45
C ILE A 95 4.07 -15.52 -11.35
N PHE A 96 3.02 -15.18 -12.11
CA PHE A 96 2.38 -16.10 -13.04
C PHE A 96 3.38 -16.64 -14.09
N CYS A 97 4.22 -15.77 -14.65
CA CYS A 97 5.19 -16.14 -15.67
C CYS A 97 6.40 -16.91 -15.13
N CYS A 98 6.86 -16.62 -13.91
CA CYS A 98 8.12 -17.15 -13.39
C CYS A 98 7.95 -18.36 -12.47
N ILE A 99 6.85 -18.45 -11.72
CA ILE A 99 6.68 -19.47 -10.68
C ILE A 99 5.78 -20.61 -11.16
N PRO A 100 6.26 -21.87 -11.16
CA PRO A 100 5.44 -23.01 -11.55
C PRO A 100 4.38 -23.32 -10.46
N PRO A 101 3.13 -23.65 -10.83
CA PRO A 101 2.05 -23.83 -9.85
C PRO A 101 2.28 -25.03 -8.92
N GLU A 102 3.03 -26.05 -9.36
CA GLU A 102 3.35 -27.23 -8.55
C GLU A 102 4.27 -26.93 -7.37
N SER A 103 5.06 -25.83 -7.43
CA SER A 103 5.95 -25.44 -6.33
C SER A 103 5.18 -25.09 -5.05
N LYS A 104 3.87 -24.94 -5.13
CA LYS A 104 3.02 -24.71 -3.96
C LYS A 104 2.81 -25.96 -3.10
N TYR A 105 2.93 -27.15 -3.70
CA TYR A 105 2.56 -28.42 -3.05
C TYR A 105 3.75 -29.36 -2.86
N MET A 106 4.71 -29.31 -3.78
CA MET A 106 5.81 -30.26 -3.80
C MET A 106 7.06 -29.67 -4.43
N TYR A 107 8.20 -30.30 -4.12
CA TYR A 107 9.45 -29.95 -4.75
C TYR A 107 9.39 -30.16 -6.27
N THR A 108 9.66 -29.10 -7.03
CA THR A 108 9.61 -29.12 -8.48
C THR A 108 10.89 -28.57 -9.10
N SER A 109 11.31 -29.20 -10.19
CA SER A 109 12.36 -28.70 -11.09
C SER A 109 11.77 -28.22 -12.42
N LYS A 110 10.44 -28.16 -12.55
CA LYS A 110 9.80 -27.66 -13.76
C LYS A 110 10.06 -26.17 -13.89
N GLU A 111 10.36 -25.74 -15.10
CA GLU A 111 10.43 -24.34 -15.45
C GLU A 111 9.02 -23.80 -15.77
N SER A 112 8.80 -22.53 -15.49
CA SER A 112 7.60 -21.81 -15.95
C SER A 112 7.89 -21.12 -17.29
N PHE A 113 7.03 -20.20 -17.73
CA PHE A 113 7.23 -19.44 -18.97
C PHE A 113 8.55 -18.66 -18.99
N LEU A 114 8.98 -18.16 -17.82
CA LEU A 114 10.25 -17.48 -17.62
C LEU A 114 11.06 -18.19 -16.53
N PRO A 115 12.40 -18.20 -16.63
CA PRO A 115 13.25 -18.87 -15.65
C PRO A 115 13.25 -18.12 -14.31
N ALA A 116 12.89 -18.82 -13.25
CA ALA A 116 12.99 -18.32 -11.87
C ALA A 116 14.43 -18.39 -11.36
N ASN A 117 15.25 -17.43 -11.76
CA ASN A 117 16.60 -17.23 -11.24
C ASN A 117 16.61 -16.30 -10.01
N ALA A 118 17.77 -16.20 -9.35
CA ALA A 118 17.91 -15.40 -8.13
C ALA A 118 17.52 -13.93 -8.33
N PHE A 119 17.93 -13.31 -9.43
CA PHE A 119 17.57 -11.93 -9.74
C PHE A 119 16.05 -11.74 -9.83
N THR A 120 15.38 -12.62 -10.57
CA THR A 120 13.94 -12.54 -10.82
C THR A 120 13.14 -12.72 -9.53
N VAL A 121 13.54 -13.69 -8.70
CA VAL A 121 12.89 -13.92 -7.39
C VAL A 121 13.09 -12.70 -6.48
N LEU A 122 14.29 -12.14 -6.41
CA LEU A 122 14.56 -10.95 -5.59
C LEU A 122 13.81 -9.71 -6.11
N LEU A 123 13.68 -9.55 -7.43
CA LEU A 123 12.87 -8.50 -8.03
C LEU A 123 11.39 -8.65 -7.64
N ILE A 124 10.81 -9.84 -7.77
CA ILE A 124 9.42 -10.10 -7.36
C ILE A 124 9.25 -9.83 -5.86
N SER A 125 10.21 -10.25 -5.04
CA SER A 125 10.19 -10.03 -3.58
C SER A 125 10.20 -8.54 -3.24
N PHE A 126 11.08 -7.79 -3.88
CA PHE A 126 11.12 -6.33 -3.77
C PHE A 126 9.79 -5.69 -4.19
N LEU A 127 9.20 -6.13 -5.30
CA LEU A 127 7.93 -5.59 -5.80
C LEU A 127 6.74 -5.96 -4.90
N LEU A 128 6.70 -7.16 -4.32
CA LEU A 128 5.70 -7.55 -3.31
C LEU A 128 5.78 -6.62 -2.10
N GLY A 129 6.98 -6.45 -1.53
CA GLY A 129 7.19 -5.56 -0.39
C GLY A 129 6.87 -4.09 -0.72
N ALA A 130 7.29 -3.60 -1.88
CA ALA A 130 6.96 -2.27 -2.36
C ALA A 130 5.43 -2.08 -2.45
N GLY A 131 4.75 -3.06 -3.01
CA GLY A 131 3.30 -3.08 -3.12
C GLY A 131 2.62 -3.00 -1.76
N ASP A 132 3.00 -3.87 -0.81
CA ASP A 132 2.47 -3.84 0.57
C ASP A 132 2.68 -2.45 1.20
N GLY A 133 3.88 -1.89 1.09
CA GLY A 133 4.20 -0.55 1.58
C GLY A 133 3.32 0.54 0.97
N ALA A 134 3.03 0.44 -0.34
CA ALA A 134 2.16 1.39 -1.03
C ALA A 134 0.72 1.34 -0.52
N TRP A 135 0.10 0.16 -0.46
CA TRP A 135 -1.30 0.04 -0.02
C TRP A 135 -1.48 0.35 1.46
N ASN A 136 -0.54 -0.03 2.32
CA ASN A 136 -0.58 0.32 3.73
C ASN A 136 -0.49 1.84 3.93
N SER A 137 0.32 2.53 3.10
CA SER A 137 0.44 3.99 3.11
C SER A 137 -0.85 4.67 2.61
N ILE A 138 -1.43 4.21 1.49
CA ILE A 138 -2.71 4.70 0.94
C ILE A 138 -3.85 4.49 1.94
N ARG A 139 -3.94 3.30 2.55
CA ARG A 139 -4.93 2.97 3.58
C ARG A 139 -4.83 3.92 4.77
N THR A 140 -3.62 4.08 5.31
CA THR A 140 -3.37 4.92 6.48
C THR A 140 -3.77 6.36 6.18
N GLY A 141 -3.34 6.88 5.02
CA GLY A 141 -3.72 8.21 4.59
C GLY A 141 -5.24 8.37 4.42
N ALA A 142 -5.92 7.42 3.76
CA ALA A 142 -7.36 7.53 3.53
C ALA A 142 -8.13 7.53 4.86
N CYS A 143 -7.73 6.69 5.82
CA CYS A 143 -8.33 6.66 7.15
C CYS A 143 -8.09 7.96 7.93
N THR A 144 -6.86 8.49 7.94
CA THR A 144 -6.52 9.71 8.71
C THR A 144 -7.12 10.97 8.10
N SER A 145 -7.23 11.05 6.77
CA SER A 145 -7.83 12.19 6.08
C SER A 145 -9.36 12.21 6.19
N GLN A 146 -10.03 11.06 6.04
CA GLN A 146 -11.50 11.01 5.99
C GLN A 146 -12.17 10.93 7.37
N PHE A 147 -11.46 10.43 8.38
CA PHE A 147 -12.03 10.17 9.70
C PHE A 147 -11.20 10.81 10.80
N LYS A 148 -10.88 12.11 10.71
CA LYS A 148 -10.00 12.80 11.67
C LYS A 148 -10.38 12.56 13.14
N ASP A 149 -11.66 12.75 13.47
CA ASP A 149 -12.15 12.59 14.85
C ASP A 149 -12.37 11.12 15.26
N GLU A 150 -12.42 10.21 14.28
CA GLU A 150 -12.71 8.79 14.48
C GLU A 150 -11.61 7.87 13.91
N THR A 151 -10.37 8.38 13.78
CA THR A 151 -9.31 7.67 13.04
C THR A 151 -9.01 6.32 13.68
N SER A 152 -8.97 6.26 15.01
CA SER A 152 -8.77 5.00 15.75
C SER A 152 -9.85 3.95 15.39
N ARG A 153 -11.11 4.37 15.27
CA ARG A 153 -12.20 3.49 14.87
C ARG A 153 -12.00 3.01 13.43
N ALA A 154 -11.73 3.92 12.49
CA ALA A 154 -11.50 3.59 11.08
C ALA A 154 -10.31 2.63 10.87
N VAL A 155 -9.20 2.88 11.56
CA VAL A 155 -8.01 2.02 11.53
C VAL A 155 -8.31 0.65 12.13
N SER A 156 -9.05 0.59 13.23
CA SER A 156 -9.46 -0.69 13.84
C SER A 156 -10.28 -1.54 12.86
N LEU A 157 -11.23 -0.92 12.16
CA LEU A 157 -12.03 -1.61 11.15
C LEU A 157 -11.17 -2.06 9.96
N SER A 158 -10.18 -1.26 9.57
CA SER A 158 -9.25 -1.64 8.51
C SER A 158 -8.43 -2.89 8.89
N ARG A 159 -8.01 -3.01 10.14
CA ARG A 159 -7.28 -4.18 10.65
C ARG A 159 -8.18 -5.41 10.76
N LEU A 160 -9.46 -5.23 11.09
CA LEU A 160 -10.45 -6.32 11.10
C LEU A 160 -10.61 -6.95 9.71
N PHE A 161 -10.87 -6.14 8.67
CA PHE A 161 -11.00 -6.69 7.32
C PHE A 161 -9.67 -7.21 6.76
N GLN A 162 -8.54 -6.60 7.14
CA GLN A 162 -7.21 -7.11 6.81
C GLN A 162 -6.98 -8.49 7.43
N SER A 163 -7.33 -8.71 8.70
CA SER A 163 -7.14 -10.01 9.34
C SER A 163 -8.03 -11.08 8.71
N ILE A 164 -9.29 -10.75 8.37
CA ILE A 164 -10.19 -11.66 7.65
C ILE A 164 -9.57 -12.07 6.30
N GLY A 165 -9.08 -11.11 5.51
CA GLY A 165 -8.42 -11.40 4.24
C GLY A 165 -7.18 -12.29 4.40
N CYS A 166 -6.33 -11.98 5.39
CA CYS A 166 -5.11 -12.74 5.67
C CYS A 166 -5.41 -14.17 6.09
N SER A 167 -6.34 -14.36 7.03
CA SER A 167 -6.78 -15.69 7.45
C SER A 167 -7.36 -16.49 6.29
N LEU A 168 -8.14 -15.85 5.40
CA LEU A 168 -8.69 -16.52 4.24
C LEU A 168 -7.58 -16.96 3.27
N SER A 169 -6.59 -16.12 2.99
CA SER A 169 -5.46 -16.48 2.14
C SER A 169 -4.68 -17.68 2.71
N VAL A 170 -4.42 -17.72 4.01
CA VAL A 170 -3.72 -18.84 4.64
C VAL A 170 -4.54 -20.14 4.60
N ILE A 171 -5.86 -20.07 4.84
CA ILE A 171 -6.75 -21.23 4.81
C ILE A 171 -6.91 -21.77 3.38
N LEU A 172 -7.13 -20.88 2.40
CA LEU A 172 -7.31 -21.26 1.00
C LEU A 172 -5.99 -21.62 0.31
N GLY A 173 -4.87 -21.16 0.85
CA GLY A 173 -3.52 -21.40 0.36
C GLY A 173 -3.33 -22.86 -0.06
N PRO A 174 -3.35 -23.85 0.85
CA PRO A 174 -3.14 -25.25 0.48
C PRO A 174 -4.12 -25.84 -0.55
N SER A 175 -5.29 -25.22 -0.76
CA SER A 175 -6.34 -25.78 -1.64
C SER A 175 -6.37 -25.15 -3.04
N LEU A 176 -5.97 -23.89 -3.18
CA LEU A 176 -6.06 -23.16 -4.46
C LEU A 176 -4.81 -23.35 -5.32
N ASN A 177 -4.99 -23.55 -6.62
CA ASN A 177 -3.89 -23.49 -7.58
C ASN A 177 -3.28 -22.07 -7.61
N LEU A 178 -1.97 -21.96 -7.76
CA LEU A 178 -1.25 -20.68 -7.80
C LEU A 178 -1.83 -19.69 -8.83
N TYR A 179 -2.22 -20.17 -10.01
CA TYR A 179 -2.78 -19.33 -11.07
C TYR A 179 -4.18 -18.84 -10.76
N ILE A 180 -5.00 -19.67 -10.11
CA ILE A 180 -6.32 -19.28 -9.61
C ILE A 180 -6.16 -18.18 -8.55
N GLU A 181 -5.16 -18.31 -7.67
CA GLU A 181 -4.88 -17.32 -6.64
C GLU A 181 -4.37 -15.99 -7.22
N MET A 182 -3.47 -16.02 -8.22
CA MET A 182 -3.03 -14.81 -8.94
C MET A 182 -4.19 -14.13 -9.68
N THR A 183 -5.07 -14.91 -10.30
CA THR A 183 -6.26 -14.38 -10.97
C THR A 183 -7.21 -13.75 -9.96
N GLY A 184 -7.48 -14.42 -8.84
CA GLY A 184 -8.32 -13.90 -7.76
C GLY A 184 -7.78 -12.61 -7.15
N LEU A 185 -6.49 -12.56 -6.83
CA LEU A 185 -5.81 -11.35 -6.35
C LEU A 185 -5.90 -10.20 -7.36
N SER A 186 -5.75 -10.50 -8.66
CA SER A 186 -5.89 -9.49 -9.72
C SER A 186 -7.33 -8.95 -9.82
N ILE A 187 -8.34 -9.81 -9.69
CA ILE A 187 -9.75 -9.38 -9.68
C ILE A 187 -10.03 -8.50 -8.47
N VAL A 188 -9.60 -8.91 -7.27
CA VAL A 188 -9.79 -8.13 -6.04
C VAL A 188 -9.04 -6.81 -6.10
N LEU A 189 -7.87 -6.77 -6.74
CA LEU A 189 -7.12 -5.55 -7.02
C LEU A 189 -7.93 -4.59 -7.92
N VAL A 190 -8.54 -5.09 -9.01
CA VAL A 190 -9.38 -4.26 -9.89
C VAL A 190 -10.58 -3.68 -9.12
N VAL A 191 -11.25 -4.49 -8.29
CA VAL A 191 -12.35 -4.01 -7.44
C VAL A 191 -11.87 -2.95 -6.45
N THR A 192 -10.69 -3.15 -5.87
CA THR A 192 -10.04 -2.18 -4.96
C THR A 192 -9.76 -0.86 -5.68
N LEU A 193 -9.19 -0.91 -6.89
CA LEU A 193 -8.92 0.27 -7.69
C LEU A 193 -10.21 1.04 -7.99
N ILE A 194 -11.25 0.38 -8.49
CA ILE A 194 -12.54 1.02 -8.80
C ILE A 194 -13.11 1.69 -7.54
N SER A 195 -13.10 0.99 -6.41
CA SER A 195 -13.65 1.49 -5.15
C SER A 195 -12.88 2.71 -4.63
N LEU A 196 -11.54 2.67 -4.71
CA LEU A 196 -10.67 3.77 -4.29
C LEU A 196 -10.72 4.97 -5.25
N PHE A 197 -10.85 4.76 -6.56
CA PHE A 197 -11.06 5.87 -7.50
C PHE A 197 -12.40 6.57 -7.25
N PHE A 198 -13.46 5.81 -6.97
CA PHE A 198 -14.75 6.36 -6.62
C PHE A 198 -14.70 7.12 -5.28
N LEU A 199 -14.02 6.57 -4.26
CA LEU A 199 -13.77 7.26 -3.00
C LEU A 199 -12.97 8.55 -3.21
N ASN A 200 -11.94 8.49 -4.05
CA ASN A 200 -11.06 9.61 -4.32
C ASN A 200 -11.80 10.76 -4.99
N HIS A 201 -12.58 10.45 -6.02
CA HIS A 201 -13.34 11.44 -6.78
C HIS A 201 -14.44 12.10 -5.95
N ASN A 202 -15.19 11.33 -5.17
CA ASN A 202 -16.37 11.85 -4.46
C ASN A 202 -16.07 12.40 -3.06
N TYR A 203 -14.97 11.98 -2.41
CA TYR A 203 -14.72 12.33 -1.01
C TYR A 203 -13.29 12.87 -0.77
N LEU A 204 -12.23 12.11 -1.08
CA LEU A 204 -10.87 12.49 -0.69
C LEU A 204 -10.44 13.84 -1.27
N VAL A 205 -10.70 14.07 -2.56
CA VAL A 205 -10.28 15.33 -3.22
C VAL A 205 -10.97 16.55 -2.61
N HIS A 206 -12.23 16.41 -2.18
CA HIS A 206 -12.99 17.49 -1.56
C HIS A 206 -12.45 17.80 -0.16
N THR A 207 -12.22 16.78 0.66
CA THR A 207 -11.62 16.96 1.99
C THR A 207 -10.24 17.61 1.91
N LEU A 208 -9.39 17.16 0.98
CA LEU A 208 -8.06 17.73 0.78
C LEU A 208 -8.11 19.17 0.28
N LYS A 209 -9.07 19.51 -0.58
CA LYS A 209 -9.29 20.88 -1.05
C LYS A 209 -9.69 21.79 0.11
N GLU A 210 -10.66 21.40 0.92
CA GLU A 210 -11.11 22.16 2.09
C GLU A 210 -9.97 22.40 3.10
N GLU A 211 -9.12 21.39 3.32
CA GLU A 211 -7.95 21.54 4.18
C GLU A 211 -6.91 22.50 3.60
N ASN A 212 -6.62 22.38 2.32
CA ASN A 212 -5.68 23.25 1.64
C ASN A 212 -6.16 24.71 1.64
N ASP A 213 -7.46 24.94 1.44
CA ASP A 213 -8.08 26.27 1.50
C ASP A 213 -8.02 26.86 2.93
N LYS A 214 -8.28 26.04 3.97
CA LYS A 214 -8.11 26.45 5.37
C LYS A 214 -6.67 26.86 5.70
N ILE A 215 -5.68 26.10 5.22
CA ILE A 215 -4.26 26.39 5.44
C ILE A 215 -3.88 27.71 4.74
N LYS A 216 -4.32 27.91 3.50
CA LYS A 216 -4.06 29.13 2.74
C LYS A 216 -4.65 30.36 3.44
N ASN A 217 -5.93 30.30 3.81
CA ASN A 217 -6.63 31.40 4.47
C ASN A 217 -6.09 31.68 5.89
N GLY A 218 -5.58 30.66 6.59
CA GLY A 218 -4.89 30.82 7.87
C GLY A 218 -3.53 31.50 7.72
N SER A 219 -2.78 31.16 6.66
CA SER A 219 -1.51 31.83 6.34
C SER A 219 -1.70 33.28 5.90
N GLU A 220 -2.78 33.60 5.19
CA GLU A 220 -3.09 34.97 4.77
C GLU A 220 -3.47 35.85 5.97
N ARG A 221 -4.33 35.35 6.87
CA ARG A 221 -4.65 36.05 8.14
C ARG A 221 -3.43 36.32 9.01
N ASN A 222 -2.56 35.32 9.20
CA ASN A 222 -1.31 35.51 9.95
C ASN A 222 -0.39 36.56 9.29
N LYS A 223 -0.40 36.69 7.96
CA LYS A 223 0.34 37.76 7.28
C LYS A 223 -0.29 39.13 7.56
N GLU A 224 -1.61 39.26 7.43
CA GLU A 224 -2.32 40.51 7.74
C GLU A 224 -2.09 40.97 9.19
N ASP A 225 -2.15 40.06 10.16
CA ASP A 225 -1.88 40.37 11.57
C ASP A 225 -0.44 40.85 11.81
N VAL A 226 0.55 40.31 11.09
CA VAL A 226 1.95 40.77 11.16
C VAL A 226 2.13 42.15 10.54
N TYR A 227 1.41 42.50 9.48
CA TYR A 227 1.46 43.83 8.87
C TYR A 227 0.63 44.89 9.63
N HIS A 228 -0.31 44.47 10.49
CA HIS A 228 -1.12 45.36 11.33
C HIS A 228 -0.55 45.62 12.72
N ILE A 229 0.66 45.15 13.03
CA ILE A 229 1.40 45.59 14.23
C ILE A 229 1.70 47.09 14.08
N LYS A 230 0.80 47.94 14.60
CA LYS A 230 1.05 49.38 14.76
C LYS A 230 2.39 49.54 15.49
N PRO A 231 3.31 50.41 15.03
CA PRO A 231 4.49 50.72 15.81
C PRO A 231 4.02 51.28 17.15
N GLU A 232 4.18 50.49 18.21
CA GLU A 232 4.01 50.97 19.57
C GLU A 232 4.99 52.15 19.73
N ASN A 233 4.44 53.31 20.06
CA ASN A 233 5.12 54.59 20.15
C ASN A 233 6.06 54.64 21.38
N LYS A 234 6.96 53.66 21.50
CA LYS A 234 7.79 53.37 22.68
C LYS A 234 9.19 53.99 22.62
N LEU A 235 9.36 55.07 21.85
CA LEU A 235 10.65 55.76 21.66
C LEU A 235 10.61 57.25 22.02
N LYS A 236 9.74 57.68 22.95
CA LYS A 236 9.69 59.09 23.39
C LYS A 236 10.24 59.41 24.78
N ASN A 237 10.78 58.45 25.54
CA ASN A 237 11.35 58.72 26.87
C ASN A 237 12.80 58.24 27.01
N ILE A 238 13.69 58.73 26.15
CA ILE A 238 15.12 58.78 26.49
C ILE A 238 15.51 60.26 26.38
N ALA A 239 15.26 60.99 27.47
CA ALA A 239 15.84 62.30 27.70
C ALA A 239 17.27 62.10 28.25
N LEU A 240 18.15 63.04 27.88
CA LEU A 240 19.56 63.15 28.27
C LEU A 240 19.81 62.96 29.77
#